data_AF-A0A921ZH70-F1
#
_entry.id   AF-A0A921ZH70-F1
#
_cell.length_a   1.000
_cell.length_b   1.000
_cell.length_c   1.000
_cell.angle_alpha   90.00
_cell.angle_beta   90.00
_cell.angle_gamma   90.00
#
_symmetry.space_group_name_H-M   'P 1'
#
loop_
_entity.id
_entity.type
_entity.pdbx_description
1 polymer ?
#
loop_
_entity_poly.entity_id
_entity_poly.type
_entity_poly.pdbx_seq_one_letter_code
_entity_poly.pdbx_strand_id
1 'polypeptide(L)'
;MEVYNVLAPEQEEKRNAQRSRCNGRQINSWLQEVDDKWEKIKEGMLRRQHTEAQTLHAVQTMGWEWKLKELGLCDYKTTPKIDPTHVPQIHVSNFDLPA
;
A
#
# COMPACT_ATOMS: atom_id res chain seq x y z
N MET A 1 -56.19 21.02 11.93
CA MET A 1 -56.05 21.56 10.56
C MET A 1 -54.64 21.21 10.11
N GLU A 2 -54.49 20.15 9.33
CA GLU A 2 -53.18 19.82 8.74
C GLU A 2 -52.91 20.84 7.63
N VAL A 3 -51.93 21.71 7.85
CA VAL A 3 -51.48 22.66 6.82
C VAL A 3 -50.66 21.86 5.82
N TYR A 4 -51.30 21.42 4.74
CA TYR A 4 -50.61 20.89 3.57
C TYR A 4 -49.79 22.02 2.94
N ASN A 5 -48.54 22.15 3.36
CA ASN A 5 -47.54 22.92 2.63
C ASN A 5 -47.17 22.14 1.36
N VAL A 6 -48.06 22.17 0.38
CA VAL A 6 -47.74 21.75 -0.99
C VAL A 6 -46.79 22.81 -1.52
N LEU A 7 -45.50 22.48 -1.57
CA LEU A 7 -44.49 23.33 -2.19
C LEU A 7 -44.88 23.53 -3.66
N ALA A 8 -44.74 24.76 -4.15
CA ALA A 8 -44.91 25.01 -5.58
C ALA A 8 -43.96 24.08 -6.37
N PRO A 9 -44.37 23.53 -7.52
CA PRO A 9 -43.60 22.53 -8.25
C PRO A 9 -42.14 22.95 -8.54
N GLU A 10 -41.90 24.25 -8.81
CA GLU A 10 -40.53 24.79 -8.95
C GLU A 10 -39.67 24.68 -7.67
N GLN A 11 -40.27 24.88 -6.49
CA GLN A 11 -39.54 24.77 -5.22
C GLN A 11 -39.22 23.31 -4.89
N GLU A 12 -40.11 22.39 -5.26
CA GLU A 12 -39.88 20.95 -5.13
C GLU A 12 -38.76 20.48 -6.08
N GLU A 13 -38.74 20.94 -7.33
CA GLU A 13 -37.67 20.64 -8.28
C GLU A 13 -36.31 21.15 -7.80
N LYS A 14 -36.24 22.40 -7.31
CA LYS A 14 -35.02 22.98 -6.71
C LYS A 14 -34.53 22.16 -5.50
N ARG A 15 -35.44 21.71 -4.64
CA ARG A 15 -35.12 20.86 -3.47
C ARG A 15 -34.58 19.50 -3.90
N ASN A 16 -35.18 18.88 -4.91
CA ASN A 16 -34.76 17.57 -5.43
C ASN A 16 -33.40 17.65 -6.14
N ALA A 17 -33.14 18.71 -6.91
CA ALA A 17 -31.84 18.98 -7.50
C ALA A 17 -30.76 19.18 -6.42
N GLN A 18 -31.08 19.92 -5.36
CA GLN A 18 -30.17 20.13 -4.23
C GLN A 18 -29.86 18.83 -3.47
N ARG A 19 -30.86 17.97 -3.22
CA ARG A 19 -30.67 16.65 -2.62
C ARG A 19 -29.82 15.73 -3.50
N SER A 20 -30.11 15.67 -4.80
CA SER A 20 -29.34 14.84 -5.74
C SER A 20 -27.87 15.27 -5.80
N ARG A 21 -27.62 16.59 -5.79
CA ARG A 21 -26.25 17.13 -5.75
C ARG A 21 -25.54 16.84 -4.42
N CYS A 22 -26.26 16.94 -3.29
CA CYS A 22 -25.72 16.60 -1.97
C CYS A 22 -25.35 15.11 -1.89
N ASN A 23 -26.25 14.23 -2.34
CA ASN A 23 -26.03 12.79 -2.38
C ASN A 23 -24.85 12.44 -3.30
N GLY A 24 -24.75 13.06 -4.48
CA GLY A 24 -23.61 12.85 -5.39
C GLY A 24 -22.27 13.27 -4.78
N ARG A 25 -22.22 14.43 -4.09
CA ARG A 25 -21.00 14.85 -3.37
C ARG A 25 -20.63 13.88 -2.25
N GLN A 26 -21.62 13.37 -1.53
CA GLN A 26 -21.41 12.45 -0.42
C GLN A 26 -20.89 11.09 -0.90
N ILE A 27 -21.44 10.56 -1.99
CA ILE A 27 -20.93 9.33 -2.62
C ILE A 27 -19.48 9.51 -3.09
N ASN A 28 -19.15 10.63 -3.75
CA ASN A 28 -17.78 10.90 -4.19
C ASN A 28 -16.80 11.01 -3.01
N SER A 29 -17.22 11.63 -1.90
CA SER A 29 -16.41 11.68 -0.67
C SER A 29 -16.13 10.27 -0.13
N TRP A 30 -17.13 9.39 -0.14
CA TRP A 30 -16.96 8.02 0.35
C TRP A 30 -16.03 7.20 -0.52
N LEU A 31 -16.12 7.34 -1.84
CA LEU A 31 -15.20 6.68 -2.77
C LEU A 31 -13.76 7.15 -2.54
N GLN A 32 -13.55 8.47 -2.42
CA GLN A 32 -12.22 9.00 -2.12
C GLN A 32 -11.67 8.47 -0.78
N GLU A 33 -12.49 8.41 0.26
CA GLU A 33 -12.07 7.85 1.55
C GLU A 33 -11.71 6.37 1.46
N VAL A 34 -12.39 5.60 0.61
CA VAL A 34 -12.06 4.19 0.35
C VAL A 34 -10.72 4.08 -0.39
N ASP A 35 -10.51 4.89 -1.43
CA ASP A 35 -9.28 4.93 -2.20
C ASP A 35 -8.09 5.35 -1.32
N ASP A 36 -8.25 6.40 -0.50
CA ASP A 36 -7.22 6.87 0.42
C ASP A 36 -6.86 5.81 1.47
N LYS A 37 -7.85 5.09 2.00
CA LYS A 37 -7.63 3.98 2.93
C LYS A 37 -6.88 2.83 2.25
N TRP A 38 -7.26 2.51 1.03
CA TRP A 38 -6.61 1.46 0.24
C TRP A 38 -5.14 1.79 -0.01
N GLU A 39 -4.84 2.98 -0.51
CA GLU A 39 -3.46 3.39 -0.79
C GLU A 39 -2.61 3.40 0.48
N LYS A 40 -3.16 3.83 1.63
CA LYS A 40 -2.44 3.76 2.91
C LYS A 40 -2.13 2.33 3.35
N ILE A 41 -3.08 1.40 3.19
CA ILE A 41 -2.88 -0.02 3.53
C ILE A 41 -1.82 -0.63 2.60
N LYS A 42 -1.93 -0.34 1.31
CA LYS A 42 -1.01 -0.82 0.28
C LYS A 42 0.41 -0.32 0.50
N GLU A 43 0.59 0.98 0.76
CA GLU A 43 1.90 1.55 1.09
C GLU A 43 2.51 0.87 2.32
N GLY A 44 1.70 0.70 3.38
CA GLY A 44 2.14 0.02 4.60
C GLY A 44 2.54 -1.43 4.37
N MET A 45 1.79 -2.17 3.54
CA MET A 45 2.12 -3.55 3.16
C MET A 45 3.43 -3.61 2.38
N LEU A 46 3.56 -2.82 1.32
CA LEU A 46 4.76 -2.82 0.46
C LEU A 46 6.02 -2.46 1.25
N ARG A 47 5.92 -1.48 2.15
CA ARG A 47 7.03 -1.10 3.03
C ARG A 47 7.46 -2.27 3.90
N ARG A 48 6.51 -2.97 4.55
CA ARG A 48 6.83 -4.15 5.37
C ARG A 48 7.49 -5.24 4.54
N GLN A 49 6.93 -5.59 3.39
CA GLN A 49 7.51 -6.60 2.50
C GLN A 49 8.93 -6.23 2.06
N HIS A 50 9.19 -4.96 1.75
CA HIS A 50 10.52 -4.49 1.40
C HIS A 50 11.51 -4.64 2.56
N THR A 51 11.11 -4.23 3.77
CA THR A 51 11.92 -4.39 4.98
C THR A 51 12.19 -5.86 5.30
N GLU A 52 11.18 -6.72 5.17
CA GLU A 52 11.30 -8.16 5.37
C GLU A 52 12.28 -8.78 4.36
N ALA A 53 12.17 -8.44 3.07
CA ALA A 53 13.07 -8.90 2.03
C ALA A 53 14.52 -8.44 2.27
N GLN A 54 14.73 -7.18 2.66
CA GLN A 54 16.05 -6.64 2.98
C GLN A 54 16.66 -7.32 4.21
N THR A 55 15.87 -7.49 5.26
CA THR A 55 16.32 -8.11 6.51
C THR A 55 16.67 -9.58 6.30
N LEU A 56 15.85 -10.30 5.54
CA LEU A 56 16.12 -11.70 5.16
C LEU A 56 17.43 -11.81 4.39
N HIS A 57 17.63 -10.97 3.37
CA HIS A 57 18.87 -10.96 2.59
C HIS A 57 20.10 -10.67 3.45
N ALA A 58 20.01 -9.72 4.39
CA ALA A 58 21.10 -9.41 5.32
C ALA A 58 21.45 -10.61 6.22
N VAL A 59 20.46 -11.27 6.81
CA VAL A 59 20.65 -12.47 7.66
C VAL A 59 21.28 -13.61 6.86
N GLN A 60 20.80 -13.85 5.64
CA GLN A 60 21.34 -14.89 4.76
C GLN A 60 22.78 -14.58 4.34
N THR A 61 23.07 -13.33 4.01
CA THR A 61 24.43 -12.87 3.66
C THR A 61 25.38 -13.12 4.84
N MET A 62 24.99 -12.67 6.04
CA MET A 62 25.78 -12.89 7.26
C MET A 62 26.02 -14.37 7.55
N GLY A 63 24.99 -15.21 7.41
CA GLY A 63 25.12 -16.66 7.58
C GLY A 63 26.08 -17.28 6.56
N TRP A 64 26.05 -16.79 5.32
CA TRP A 64 26.97 -17.24 4.26
C TRP A 64 28.42 -16.83 4.53
N GLU A 65 28.64 -15.58 4.94
CA GLU A 65 29.97 -15.09 5.34
C GLU A 65 30.56 -15.92 6.47
N TRP A 66 29.74 -16.23 7.48
CA TRP A 66 30.15 -17.10 8.58
C TRP A 66 30.54 -18.49 8.10
N LYS A 67 29.75 -19.07 7.18
CA LYS A 67 30.07 -20.38 6.63
C LYS A 67 31.39 -20.40 5.86
N LEU A 68 31.69 -19.34 5.09
CA LEU A 68 32.98 -19.21 4.40
C LEU A 68 34.16 -19.15 5.38
N LYS A 69 34.00 -18.43 6.50
CA LYS A 69 35.02 -18.33 7.55
C LYS A 69 35.22 -19.65 8.29
N GLU A 70 34.15 -20.35 8.65
CA GLU A 70 34.21 -21.67 9.29
C GLU A 70 34.96 -22.71 8.43
N LEU A 71 34.77 -22.65 7.11
CA LEU A 71 35.42 -23.56 6.17
C LEU A 71 36.85 -23.14 5.80
N GLY A 72 37.35 -22.03 6.34
CA GLY A 72 38.68 -21.49 6.02
C GLY A 72 38.82 -20.98 4.59
N LEU A 73 37.69 -20.68 3.91
CA LEU A 73 37.66 -20.16 2.54
C LEU A 73 37.91 -18.65 2.46
N CYS A 74 37.94 -17.96 3.61
CA CYS A 74 38.20 -16.53 3.74
C CYS A 74 38.80 -16.22 5.13
N ASP A 75 39.60 -15.15 5.25
CA ASP A 75 40.09 -14.68 6.55
C ASP A 75 38.93 -14.10 7.38
N TYR A 76 38.96 -14.33 8.69
CA TYR A 76 38.01 -13.80 9.66
C TYR A 76 37.95 -12.27 9.64
N LYS A 77 39.08 -11.62 9.32
CA LYS A 77 39.20 -10.15 9.25
C LYS A 77 38.64 -9.55 7.96
N THR A 78 38.37 -10.37 6.95
CA THR A 78 37.86 -9.91 5.65
C THR A 78 36.34 -10.06 5.54
N THR A 79 35.72 -9.16 4.79
CA THR A 79 34.32 -9.25 4.38
C THR A 79 34.30 -9.83 2.95
N PRO A 80 33.96 -11.12 2.76
CA PRO A 80 34.00 -11.74 1.45
C PRO A 80 32.92 -11.14 0.54
N LYS A 81 33.24 -10.96 -0.74
CA LYS A 81 32.22 -10.65 -1.74
C LYS A 81 31.42 -11.92 -2.06
N ILE A 82 30.14 -11.92 -1.73
CA ILE A 82 29.23 -13.03 -2.01
C ILE A 82 28.58 -12.80 -3.37
N ASP A 83 28.61 -13.83 -4.22
CA ASP A 83 27.88 -13.80 -5.49
C ASP A 83 26.37 -13.69 -5.23
N PRO A 84 25.64 -12.74 -5.85
CA PRO A 84 24.19 -12.64 -5.74
C PRO A 84 23.43 -13.93 -6.07
N THR A 85 24.00 -14.86 -6.84
CA THR A 85 23.35 -16.16 -7.10
C THR A 85 23.34 -17.08 -5.90
N HIS A 86 24.26 -16.91 -4.95
CA HIS A 86 24.31 -17.71 -3.71
C HIS A 86 23.35 -17.21 -2.64
N VAL A 87 23.15 -15.89 -2.59
CA VAL A 87 22.21 -15.23 -1.67
C VAL A 87 21.35 -14.27 -2.49
N PRO A 88 20.29 -14.77 -3.15
CA PRO A 88 19.46 -13.95 -4.01
C PRO A 88 18.60 -12.97 -3.20
N GLN A 89 18.59 -11.72 -3.62
CA GLN A 89 17.70 -10.71 -3.05
C GLN A 89 16.31 -10.81 -3.68
N ILE A 90 15.28 -10.91 -2.84
CA ILE A 90 13.88 -10.91 -3.27
C ILE A 90 13.49 -9.48 -3.70
N HIS A 91 12.99 -9.35 -4.93
CA HIS A 91 12.41 -8.10 -5.41
C HIS A 91 10.94 -8.02 -5.02
N VAL A 92 10.56 -6.92 -4.36
CA VAL A 92 9.16 -6.60 -4.06
C VAL A 92 8.68 -5.60 -5.09
N SER A 93 7.89 -6.06 -6.06
CA SER A 93 7.30 -5.21 -7.09
C SER A 93 6.08 -4.47 -6.58
N ASN A 94 5.85 -3.27 -7.11
CA ASN A 94 4.55 -2.62 -6.94
C ASN A 94 3.53 -3.30 -7.88
N PHE A 95 2.30 -3.49 -7.41
CA PHE A 95 1.23 -4.20 -8.14
C PHE A 95 0.06 -3.27 -8.45
N ASP A 96 0.33 -2.01 -8.78
CA ASP A 96 -0.71 -1.06 -9.16
C ASP A 96 -1.64 -1.69 -10.21
N LEU A 97 -2.96 -1.59 -9.98
CA LEU A 97 -3.94 -1.95 -11.00
C LEU A 97 -3.84 -0.91 -12.14
N PRO A 98 -3.88 -1.33 -13.42
CA PRO A 98 -3.89 -0.39 -14.53
C PRO A 98 -5.11 0.54 -14.42
N ALA A 99 -4.87 1.83 -14.69
CA ALA A 99 -5.88 2.89 -14.71
C ALA A 99 -6.85 2.75 -15.89
#